data_AF-A0A1Q3M442-F1
#
_entry.id   AF-A0A1Q3M442-F1
#
_cell.length_a   1.000
_cell.length_b   1.000
_cell.length_c   1.000
_cell.angle_alpha   90.00
_cell.angle_beta   90.00
_cell.angle_gamma   90.00
#
_symmetry.space_group_name_H-M   'P 1'
#
loop_
_entity.id
_entity.type
_entity.pdbx_description
1 polymer ?
#
loop_
_entity_poly.entity_id
_entity_poly.type
_entity_poly.pdbx_seq_one_letter_code
_entity_poly.pdbx_strand_id
1 'polypeptide(L)'
;MANNYVNFISDEHLLNCIANLHKSYLKAKSNVSKKSFYANKVDTIKLTFDAKFNDINEEDLIQSEILRQIDKSINNSIGTFHEQILGGIEGFEVGDLSGFDVKAKDNTLFALFQLEPIPSKFQDAIFEKLAKQAQLFRQASCYLVDFTREDDYVENWAITTEESSVSHKRVFKISGTRFYEVVTGEKEVHERIRHSIDLLLQSIF
;
A
#
# COMPACT_ATOMS: atom_id res chain seq x y z
N MET A 1 -8.48 -17.82 23.37
CA MET A 1 -8.86 -16.55 24.04
C MET A 1 -9.55 -15.71 22.99
N ALA A 2 -10.60 -14.96 23.36
CA ALA A 2 -11.19 -14.01 22.43
C ALA A 2 -10.19 -12.87 22.19
N ASN A 3 -10.05 -12.42 20.94
CA ASN A 3 -9.23 -11.26 20.60
C ASN A 3 -9.89 -10.00 21.15
N ASN A 4 -9.10 -9.05 21.62
CA ASN A 4 -9.57 -7.81 22.24
C ASN A 4 -9.73 -6.65 21.24
N TYR A 5 -9.05 -6.74 20.08
CA TYR A 5 -9.00 -5.64 19.11
C TYR A 5 -9.79 -5.97 17.84
N VAL A 6 -9.36 -7.00 17.11
CA VAL A 6 -10.02 -7.48 15.88
C VAL A 6 -10.16 -9.00 15.92
N ASN A 7 -11.19 -9.52 15.28
CA ASN A 7 -11.59 -10.93 15.35
C ASN A 7 -10.99 -11.82 14.25
N PHE A 8 -10.35 -11.25 13.23
CA PHE A 8 -9.81 -11.99 12.07
C PHE A 8 -8.29 -12.23 12.11
N ILE A 9 -7.58 -11.61 13.07
CA ILE A 9 -6.16 -11.89 13.40
C ILE A 9 -5.98 -11.86 14.92
N SER A 10 -4.92 -12.50 15.45
CA SER A 10 -4.64 -12.46 16.88
C SER A 10 -4.16 -11.08 17.34
N ASP A 11 -4.41 -10.75 18.61
CA ASP A 11 -3.91 -9.52 19.23
C ASP A 11 -2.38 -9.41 19.15
N GLU A 12 -1.67 -10.52 19.36
CA GLU A 12 -0.22 -10.60 19.23
C GLU A 12 0.25 -10.24 17.80
N HIS A 13 -0.44 -10.74 16.78
CA HIS A 13 -0.12 -10.43 15.39
C HIS A 13 -0.34 -8.95 15.09
N LEU A 14 -1.47 -8.38 15.51
CA LEU A 14 -1.75 -6.95 15.34
C LEU A 14 -0.68 -6.08 16.01
N LEU A 15 -0.32 -6.38 17.26
CA LEU A 15 0.72 -5.68 18.00
C LEU A 15 2.07 -5.76 17.29
N ASN A 16 2.43 -6.93 16.75
CA ASN A 16 3.65 -7.10 15.98
C ASN A 16 3.65 -6.27 14.69
N CYS A 17 2.52 -6.19 13.97
CA CYS A 17 2.38 -5.35 12.78
C CYS A 17 2.61 -3.87 13.13
N ILE A 18 1.99 -3.37 14.20
CA ILE A 18 2.15 -1.99 14.67
C ILE A 18 3.60 -1.72 15.12
N ALA A 19 4.21 -2.65 15.86
CA ALA A 19 5.59 -2.53 16.31
C ALA A 19 6.58 -2.49 15.12
N ASN A 20 6.34 -3.30 14.09
CA ASN A 20 7.12 -3.29 12.85
C ASN A 20 6.98 -1.95 12.12
N LEU A 21 5.76 -1.44 11.99
CA LEU A 21 5.50 -0.14 11.38
C LEU A 21 6.21 0.99 12.16
N HIS A 22 6.09 1.01 13.49
CA HIS A 22 6.75 2.01 14.32
C HIS A 22 8.28 1.98 14.16
N LYS A 23 8.90 0.80 14.10
CA LYS A 23 10.34 0.66 13.79
C LYS A 23 10.70 1.26 12.43
N SER A 24 9.86 1.06 11.41
CA SER A 24 10.06 1.66 10.08
C SER A 24 9.98 3.19 10.12
N TYR A 25 9.08 3.77 10.91
CA TYR A 25 9.01 5.22 11.14
C TYR A 25 10.31 5.76 11.78
N LEU A 26 10.79 5.10 12.84
CA LEU A 26 12.04 5.49 13.50
C LEU A 26 13.24 5.41 12.55
N LYS A 27 13.32 4.34 11.74
CA LYS A 27 14.38 4.15 10.74
C LYS A 27 14.33 5.17 9.62
N ALA A 28 13.15 5.50 9.12
CA ALA A 28 12.97 6.52 8.09
C ALA A 28 13.48 7.88 8.58
N LYS A 29 13.16 8.24 9.83
CA LYS A 29 13.63 9.47 10.48
C LYS A 29 15.15 9.47 10.71
N SER A 30 15.74 8.34 11.11
CA SER A 30 17.19 8.26 11.41
C SER A 30 18.09 8.27 10.18
N ASN A 31 17.59 7.84 9.01
CA ASN A 31 18.39 7.73 7.79
C ASN A 31 18.64 9.06 7.06
N VAL A 32 18.15 10.16 7.63
CA VAL A 32 18.26 11.49 7.03
C VAL A 32 19.44 12.24 7.64
N SER A 33 20.45 12.47 6.81
CA SER A 33 21.53 13.41 7.05
C SER A 33 21.78 14.18 5.76
N LYS A 34 22.40 15.38 5.84
CA LYS A 34 22.86 16.09 4.63
C LYS A 34 23.71 15.16 3.71
N LYS A 35 24.43 14.19 4.29
CA LYS A 35 25.25 13.21 3.53
C LYS A 35 24.40 12.16 2.79
N SER A 36 23.35 11.61 3.40
CA SER A 36 22.45 10.66 2.71
C SER A 36 21.58 11.37 1.67
N PHE A 37 21.26 12.64 1.88
CA PHE A 37 20.59 13.49 0.89
C PHE A 37 21.37 13.61 -0.42
N TYR A 38 22.65 14.00 -0.38
CA TYR A 38 23.48 14.11 -1.60
C TYR A 38 23.91 12.76 -2.18
N ALA A 39 23.83 11.67 -1.39
CA ALA A 39 24.07 10.31 -1.90
C ALA A 39 22.88 9.80 -2.73
N ASN A 40 21.66 10.26 -2.42
CA ASN A 40 20.51 10.09 -3.28
C ASN A 40 20.63 11.04 -4.48
N LYS A 41 20.23 10.59 -5.67
CA LYS A 41 20.30 11.39 -6.91
C LYS A 41 19.33 12.58 -6.82
N VAL A 42 19.75 13.65 -6.17
CA VAL A 42 19.05 14.93 -6.17
C VAL A 42 19.45 15.69 -7.42
N ASP A 43 18.46 16.13 -8.19
CA ASP A 43 18.67 16.91 -9.40
C ASP A 43 19.03 18.36 -9.03
N THR A 44 20.31 18.70 -9.15
CA THR A 44 20.82 20.04 -8.83
C THR A 44 20.36 21.12 -9.80
N ILE A 45 19.99 20.75 -11.04
CA ILE A 45 19.40 21.67 -12.01
C ILE A 45 18.01 22.07 -11.53
N LYS A 46 17.19 21.10 -11.11
CA LYS A 46 15.87 21.37 -10.50
C LYS A 46 16.00 22.25 -9.26
N LEU A 47 16.91 21.93 -8.33
CA LEU A 47 17.14 22.74 -7.14
C LEU A 47 17.47 24.20 -7.47
N THR A 48 18.30 24.42 -8.50
CA THR A 48 18.67 25.77 -8.94
C THR A 48 17.45 26.54 -9.42
N PHE A 49 16.60 25.92 -10.26
CA PHE A 49 15.38 26.56 -10.73
C PHE A 49 14.37 26.77 -9.59
N ASP A 50 14.18 25.79 -8.72
CA ASP A 50 13.25 25.90 -7.59
C ASP A 50 13.63 27.05 -6.67
N ALA A 51 14.93 27.20 -6.36
CA ALA A 51 15.42 28.29 -5.51
C ALA A 51 15.19 29.65 -6.15
N LYS A 52 15.50 29.78 -7.45
CA LYS A 52 15.41 31.06 -8.17
C LYS A 52 13.99 31.47 -8.52
N PHE A 53 13.14 30.52 -8.92
CA PHE A 53 11.77 30.82 -9.36
C PHE A 53 10.80 30.96 -8.19
N ASN A 54 11.05 30.30 -7.06
CA ASN A 54 10.17 30.37 -5.90
C ASN A 54 10.71 31.26 -4.76
N ASP A 55 11.88 31.88 -4.92
CA ASP A 55 12.56 32.69 -3.90
C ASP A 55 12.73 31.93 -2.56
N ILE A 56 13.06 30.64 -2.65
CA ILE A 56 13.31 29.75 -1.51
C ILE A 56 14.81 29.56 -1.38
N ASN A 57 15.34 29.65 -0.15
CA ASN A 57 16.75 29.35 0.07
C ASN A 57 17.04 27.84 -0.12
N GLU A 58 18.29 27.54 -0.45
CA GLU A 58 18.69 26.17 -0.77
C GLU A 58 18.54 25.21 0.43
N GLU A 59 18.76 25.70 1.66
CA GLU A 59 18.65 24.85 2.85
C GLU A 59 17.21 24.37 3.09
N ASP A 60 16.23 25.25 2.89
CA ASP A 60 14.80 24.93 3.01
C ASP A 60 14.35 23.94 1.93
N LEU A 61 14.85 24.08 0.69
CA LEU A 61 14.59 23.11 -0.37
C LEU A 61 15.18 21.73 -0.05
N ILE A 62 16.38 21.70 0.53
CA ILE A 62 17.01 20.46 0.99
C ILE A 62 16.17 19.82 2.10
N GLN A 63 15.70 20.59 3.09
CA GLN A 63 14.84 20.06 4.15
C GLN A 63 13.50 19.54 3.61
N SER A 64 12.89 20.25 2.67
CA SER A 64 11.64 19.83 2.04
C SER A 64 11.79 18.50 1.28
N GLU A 65 12.84 18.37 0.48
CA GLU A 65 13.11 17.13 -0.26
C GLU A 65 13.51 15.97 0.66
N ILE A 66 14.18 16.26 1.78
CA ILE A 66 14.41 15.30 2.87
C ILE A 66 13.09 14.75 3.43
N LEU A 67 12.15 15.65 3.78
CA LEU A 67 10.86 15.26 4.34
C LEU A 67 10.05 14.44 3.34
N ARG A 68 10.05 14.85 2.07
CA ARG A 68 9.42 14.10 0.97
C ARG A 68 9.98 12.68 0.83
N GLN A 69 11.29 12.49 1.02
CA GLN A 69 11.92 11.16 1.00
C GLN A 69 11.51 10.30 2.21
N ILE A 70 11.42 10.90 3.41
CA ILE A 70 10.89 10.23 4.60
C ILE A 70 9.46 9.78 4.36
N ASP A 71 8.59 10.67 3.89
CA ASP A 71 7.19 10.38 3.63
C ASP A 71 7.02 9.25 2.62
N LYS A 72 7.83 9.25 1.54
CA LYS A 72 7.83 8.14 0.58
C LYS A 72 8.22 6.80 1.22
N SER A 73 9.24 6.80 2.09
CA SER A 73 9.65 5.59 2.81
C SER A 73 8.57 5.10 3.79
N ILE A 74 7.87 6.03 4.44
CA ILE A 74 6.75 5.73 5.33
C ILE A 74 5.59 5.14 4.54
N ASN A 75 5.22 5.74 3.39
CA ASN A 75 4.12 5.25 2.56
C ASN A 75 4.33 3.79 2.10
N ASN A 76 5.56 3.45 1.70
CA ASN A 76 5.92 2.06 1.39
C ASN A 76 5.76 1.13 2.61
N SER A 77 6.13 1.62 3.81
CA SER A 77 5.99 0.85 5.05
C SER A 77 4.53 0.64 5.44
N ILE A 78 3.63 1.56 5.09
CA ILE A 78 2.17 1.40 5.25
C ILE A 78 1.65 0.30 4.31
N GLY A 79 2.17 0.21 3.07
CA GLY A 79 1.88 -0.92 2.18
C GLY A 79 2.23 -2.26 2.82
N THR A 80 3.46 -2.38 3.35
CA THR A 80 3.89 -3.57 4.10
C THR A 80 3.05 -3.83 5.34
N PHE A 81 2.55 -2.80 6.02
CA PHE A 81 1.64 -2.97 7.15
C PHE A 81 0.32 -3.63 6.70
N HIS A 82 -0.28 -3.17 5.60
CA HIS A 82 -1.48 -3.82 5.05
C HIS A 82 -1.22 -5.28 4.66
N GLU A 83 -0.08 -5.56 4.02
CA GLU A 83 0.34 -6.93 3.71
C GLU A 83 0.41 -7.80 4.97
N GLN A 84 1.06 -7.32 6.02
CA GLN A 84 1.22 -8.05 7.27
C GLN A 84 -0.14 -8.33 7.94
N ILE A 85 -1.04 -7.35 7.99
CA ILE A 85 -2.39 -7.54 8.56
C ILE A 85 -3.14 -8.61 7.77
N LEU A 86 -3.20 -8.46 6.45
CA LEU A 86 -3.97 -9.36 5.56
C LEU A 86 -3.36 -10.76 5.50
N GLY A 87 -2.03 -10.87 5.52
CA GLY A 87 -1.32 -12.15 5.58
C GLY A 87 -1.40 -12.86 6.93
N GLY A 88 -1.86 -12.18 7.98
CA GLY A 88 -2.18 -12.79 9.27
C GLY A 88 -3.54 -13.52 9.29
N ILE A 89 -4.38 -13.28 8.28
CA ILE A 89 -5.72 -13.87 8.18
C ILE A 89 -5.59 -15.34 7.77
N GLU A 90 -6.33 -16.22 8.44
CA GLU A 90 -6.34 -17.64 8.10
C GLU A 90 -6.74 -17.84 6.63
N GLY A 91 -5.97 -18.66 5.91
CA GLY A 91 -6.18 -18.88 4.47
C GLY A 91 -5.50 -17.88 3.56
N PHE A 92 -4.82 -16.84 4.07
CA PHE A 92 -4.09 -15.85 3.28
C PHE A 92 -2.57 -15.90 3.51
N GLU A 93 -1.81 -15.37 2.55
CA GLU A 93 -0.35 -15.22 2.66
C GLU A 93 0.13 -13.99 1.89
N VAL A 94 1.25 -13.42 2.36
CA VAL A 94 1.95 -12.29 1.72
C VAL A 94 2.85 -12.79 0.61
N GLY A 95 2.96 -12.02 -0.47
CA GLY A 95 3.88 -12.32 -1.55
C GLY A 95 5.31 -11.91 -1.22
N ASP A 96 6.23 -12.88 -1.21
CA ASP A 96 7.67 -12.62 -1.21
C ASP A 96 8.22 -12.76 -2.64
N LEU A 97 8.49 -11.62 -3.29
CA LEU A 97 9.01 -11.54 -4.67
C LEU A 97 8.17 -12.29 -5.74
N SER A 98 6.91 -12.57 -5.43
CA SER A 98 6.09 -13.58 -6.13
C SER A 98 4.99 -12.99 -7.02
N GLY A 99 5.02 -11.67 -7.23
CA GLY A 99 4.17 -11.00 -8.20
C GLY A 99 2.76 -10.65 -7.71
N PHE A 100 2.51 -10.78 -6.41
CA PHE A 100 1.32 -10.30 -5.69
C PHE A 100 1.78 -9.75 -4.34
N ASP A 101 0.95 -8.93 -3.71
CA ASP A 101 1.19 -8.45 -2.35
C ASP A 101 0.49 -9.36 -1.36
N VAL A 102 -0.74 -9.80 -1.66
CA VAL A 102 -1.49 -10.80 -0.89
C VAL A 102 -2.21 -11.78 -1.82
N LYS A 103 -2.31 -13.06 -1.41
CA LYS A 103 -3.17 -14.05 -2.06
C LYS A 103 -3.87 -14.98 -1.08
N ALA A 104 -4.95 -15.62 -1.53
CA ALA A 104 -5.52 -16.78 -0.85
C ALA A 104 -4.67 -18.03 -1.12
N LYS A 105 -4.47 -18.89 -0.10
CA LYS A 105 -3.65 -20.11 -0.18
C LYS A 105 -4.19 -21.13 -1.18
N ASP A 106 -5.51 -21.13 -1.41
CA ASP A 106 -6.19 -21.96 -2.40
C ASP A 106 -6.17 -21.36 -3.83
N ASN A 107 -5.50 -20.22 -4.01
CA ASN A 107 -5.38 -19.47 -5.26
C ASN A 107 -6.74 -19.00 -5.83
N THR A 108 -7.74 -18.75 -4.98
CA THR A 108 -9.02 -18.12 -5.38
C THR A 108 -8.96 -16.59 -5.39
N LEU A 109 -7.90 -15.99 -4.86
CA LEU A 109 -7.71 -14.53 -4.80
C LEU A 109 -6.24 -14.15 -4.97
N PHE A 110 -5.98 -13.11 -5.78
CA PHE A 110 -4.67 -12.44 -5.86
C PHE A 110 -4.86 -10.92 -5.81
N ALA A 111 -3.98 -10.21 -5.11
CA ALA A 111 -4.06 -8.76 -4.97
C ALA A 111 -2.71 -8.08 -5.16
N LEU A 112 -2.75 -6.88 -5.74
CA LEU A 112 -1.67 -5.89 -5.76
C LEU A 112 -2.18 -4.59 -5.14
N PHE A 113 -1.34 -3.87 -4.43
CA PHE A 113 -1.70 -2.68 -3.67
C PHE A 113 -1.24 -1.40 -4.37
N GLN A 114 -2.09 -0.39 -4.31
CA GLN A 114 -1.85 0.95 -4.78
C GLN A 114 -1.92 1.89 -3.57
N LEU A 115 -0.75 2.39 -3.16
CA LEU A 115 -0.57 3.35 -2.05
C LEU A 115 -0.34 4.78 -2.58
N GLU A 116 -0.12 4.93 -3.89
CA GLU A 116 0.00 6.20 -4.60
C GLU A 116 -0.61 6.07 -6.01
N PRO A 117 -1.14 7.15 -6.61
CA PRO A 117 -1.72 7.08 -7.94
C PRO A 117 -0.75 6.50 -8.97
N ILE A 118 -1.15 5.43 -9.65
CA ILE A 118 -0.31 4.79 -10.67
C ILE A 118 -0.38 5.59 -11.98
N PRO A 119 0.75 6.10 -12.50
CA PRO A 119 0.78 6.76 -13.79
C PRO A 119 0.24 5.84 -14.89
N SER A 120 -0.56 6.37 -15.83
CA SER A 120 -1.25 5.57 -16.86
C SER A 120 -0.33 4.61 -17.61
N LYS A 121 0.91 5.04 -17.92
CA LYS A 121 1.93 4.22 -18.61
C LYS A 121 2.37 2.94 -17.88
N PHE A 122 2.06 2.80 -16.59
CA PHE A 122 2.38 1.61 -15.79
C PHE A 122 1.15 0.74 -15.51
N GLN A 123 -0.06 1.21 -15.85
CA GLN A 123 -1.29 0.49 -15.58
C GLN A 123 -1.34 -0.83 -16.39
N ASP A 124 -0.90 -0.80 -17.65
CA ASP A 124 -0.88 -1.95 -18.56
C ASP A 124 -0.12 -3.13 -17.96
N ALA A 125 1.11 -2.89 -17.48
CA ALA A 125 1.96 -3.94 -16.90
C ALA A 125 1.32 -4.58 -15.64
N ILE A 126 0.64 -3.78 -14.81
CA ILE A 126 -0.02 -4.26 -13.59
C ILE A 126 -1.27 -5.07 -13.95
N PHE A 127 -2.07 -4.58 -14.89
CA PHE A 127 -3.24 -5.28 -15.38
C PHE A 127 -2.87 -6.60 -16.05
N GLU A 128 -1.86 -6.63 -16.91
CA GLU A 128 -1.37 -7.85 -17.55
C GLU A 128 -0.91 -8.88 -16.51
N LYS A 129 -0.24 -8.42 -15.44
CA LYS A 129 0.20 -9.28 -14.34
C LYS A 129 -1.00 -9.93 -13.63
N LEU A 130 -2.04 -9.16 -13.31
CA LEU A 130 -3.27 -9.70 -12.70
C LEU A 130 -4.07 -10.59 -13.67
N ALA A 131 -4.18 -10.19 -14.94
CA ALA A 131 -4.86 -10.96 -15.97
C ALA A 131 -4.18 -12.31 -16.20
N LYS A 132 -2.85 -12.36 -16.16
CA LYS A 132 -2.08 -13.61 -16.22
C LYS A 132 -2.39 -14.52 -15.04
N GLN A 133 -2.48 -13.99 -13.81
CA GLN A 133 -2.90 -14.80 -12.65
C GLN A 133 -4.32 -15.34 -12.84
N ALA A 134 -5.26 -14.50 -13.29
CA ALA A 134 -6.63 -14.92 -13.55
C ALA A 134 -6.76 -15.95 -14.68
N GLN A 135 -5.80 -16.00 -15.61
CA GLN A 135 -5.73 -17.00 -16.67
C GLN A 135 -5.17 -18.34 -16.17
N LEU A 136 -4.12 -18.30 -15.34
CA LEU A 136 -3.50 -19.48 -14.73
C LEU A 136 -4.44 -20.13 -13.71
N PHE A 137 -5.12 -19.32 -12.89
CA PHE A 137 -6.03 -19.76 -11.85
C PHE A 137 -7.46 -19.37 -12.21
N ARG A 138 -8.18 -20.28 -12.87
CA ARG A 138 -9.49 -19.97 -13.49
C ARG A 138 -10.59 -19.56 -12.50
N GLN A 139 -10.43 -19.94 -11.23
CA GLN A 139 -11.31 -19.58 -10.12
C GLN A 139 -10.88 -18.30 -9.40
N ALA A 140 -9.75 -17.70 -9.77
CA ALA A 140 -9.22 -16.55 -9.09
C ALA A 140 -9.93 -15.26 -9.48
N SER A 141 -10.31 -14.48 -8.47
CA SER A 141 -10.55 -13.04 -8.61
C SER A 141 -9.27 -12.28 -8.32
N CYS A 142 -8.89 -11.36 -9.20
CA CYS A 142 -7.65 -10.61 -9.12
C CYS A 142 -7.95 -9.12 -8.93
N TYR A 143 -7.24 -8.48 -7.99
CA TYR A 143 -7.55 -7.13 -7.53
C TYR A 143 -6.35 -6.21 -7.60
N LEU A 144 -6.55 -5.01 -8.13
CA LEU A 144 -5.75 -3.84 -7.77
C LEU A 144 -6.48 -3.15 -6.62
N VAL A 145 -5.90 -3.21 -5.42
CA VAL A 145 -6.46 -2.64 -4.20
C VAL A 145 -5.97 -1.21 -4.04
N ASP A 146 -6.89 -0.27 -4.08
CA ASP A 146 -6.63 1.15 -4.01
C ASP A 146 -6.80 1.68 -2.59
N PHE A 147 -5.69 2.02 -1.96
CA PHE A 147 -5.64 2.68 -0.65
C PHE A 147 -5.55 4.21 -0.78
N THR A 148 -5.56 4.76 -2.00
CA THR A 148 -5.47 6.22 -2.22
C THR A 148 -6.82 6.93 -2.09
N ARG A 149 -7.90 6.15 -2.04
CA ARG A 149 -9.28 6.65 -1.98
C ARG A 149 -10.04 6.00 -0.84
N GLU A 150 -10.89 6.78 -0.18
CA GLU A 150 -11.69 6.33 0.96
C GLU A 150 -13.06 5.77 0.55
N ASP A 151 -13.50 5.95 -0.69
CA ASP A 151 -14.82 5.49 -1.13
C ASP A 151 -14.91 3.96 -1.23
N ASP A 152 -16.08 3.42 -0.91
CA ASP A 152 -16.38 2.00 -1.07
C ASP A 152 -16.71 1.70 -2.53
N TYR A 153 -15.84 0.95 -3.21
CA TYR A 153 -16.07 0.54 -4.58
C TYR A 153 -15.42 -0.79 -4.92
N VAL A 154 -16.01 -1.47 -5.89
CA VAL A 154 -15.41 -2.57 -6.65
C VAL A 154 -15.92 -2.52 -8.08
N GLU A 155 -15.01 -2.49 -9.04
CA GLU A 155 -15.34 -2.36 -10.46
C GLU A 155 -14.47 -3.26 -11.31
N ASN A 156 -15.01 -3.75 -12.44
CA ASN A 156 -14.20 -4.49 -13.39
C ASN A 156 -13.18 -3.53 -14.01
N TRP A 157 -11.89 -3.89 -13.92
CA TRP A 157 -10.86 -2.99 -14.41
C TRP A 157 -10.75 -3.10 -15.93
N ALA A 158 -10.98 -1.97 -16.60
CA ALA A 158 -10.66 -1.78 -18.00
C ALA A 158 -9.52 -0.77 -18.16
N ILE A 159 -8.53 -1.13 -18.97
CA ILE A 159 -7.52 -0.20 -19.46
C ILE A 159 -8.01 0.35 -20.79
N THR A 160 -8.06 1.66 -20.91
CA THR A 160 -8.59 2.34 -22.09
C THR A 160 -7.51 3.22 -22.70
N THR A 161 -7.24 3.01 -23.98
CA THR A 161 -6.49 3.92 -24.86
C THR A 161 -7.47 4.68 -25.74
N GLU A 162 -6.99 5.66 -26.51
CA GLU A 162 -7.83 6.37 -27.49
C GLU A 162 -8.47 5.42 -28.52
N GLU A 163 -7.83 4.29 -28.81
CA GLU A 163 -8.22 3.36 -29.88
C GLU A 163 -8.90 2.08 -29.38
N SER A 164 -8.72 1.70 -28.12
CA SER A 164 -9.20 0.41 -27.61
C SER A 164 -9.44 0.39 -26.11
N SER A 165 -10.31 -0.51 -25.66
CA SER A 165 -10.48 -0.81 -24.23
C SER A 165 -10.28 -2.30 -24.01
N VAL A 166 -9.36 -2.65 -23.11
CA VAL A 166 -9.02 -4.02 -22.75
C VAL A 166 -9.42 -4.26 -21.30
N SER A 167 -10.20 -5.32 -21.07
CA SER A 167 -10.63 -5.73 -19.74
C SER A 167 -10.59 -7.24 -19.58
N HIS A 168 -10.64 -7.71 -18.33
CA HIS A 168 -10.71 -9.13 -18.01
C HIS A 168 -11.78 -9.36 -16.95
N LYS A 169 -12.70 -10.30 -17.19
CA LYS A 169 -13.90 -10.52 -16.36
C LYS A 169 -13.63 -10.81 -14.87
N ARG A 170 -12.39 -11.18 -14.54
CA ARG A 170 -11.93 -11.51 -13.18
C ARG A 170 -10.85 -10.57 -12.64
N VAL A 171 -10.57 -9.47 -13.32
CA VAL A 171 -9.63 -8.44 -12.85
C VAL A 171 -10.41 -7.19 -12.47
N PHE A 172 -10.21 -6.71 -11.25
CA PHE A 172 -11.00 -5.64 -10.66
C PHE A 172 -10.10 -4.56 -10.03
N LYS A 173 -10.61 -3.33 -9.97
CA LYS A 173 -10.17 -2.34 -8.99
C LYS A 173 -11.12 -2.36 -7.81
N ILE A 174 -10.58 -2.23 -6.61
CA ILE A 174 -11.34 -2.30 -5.37
C ILE A 174 -10.72 -1.35 -4.35
N SER A 175 -11.52 -0.65 -3.55
CA SER A 175 -10.94 0.16 -2.47
C SER A 175 -10.38 -0.70 -1.35
N GLY A 176 -9.41 -0.16 -0.61
CA GLY A 176 -8.82 -0.83 0.55
C GLY A 176 -9.87 -1.28 1.56
N THR A 177 -10.81 -0.40 1.90
CA THR A 177 -11.94 -0.70 2.79
C THR A 177 -12.73 -1.91 2.30
N ARG A 178 -13.16 -1.89 1.03
CA ARG A 178 -13.97 -2.96 0.46
C ARG A 178 -13.20 -4.27 0.35
N PHE A 179 -11.90 -4.21 0.08
CA PHE A 179 -11.03 -5.37 0.00
C PHE A 179 -10.91 -6.11 1.34
N TYR A 180 -10.78 -5.38 2.45
CA TYR A 180 -10.79 -5.99 3.78
C TYR A 180 -12.09 -6.75 4.05
N GLU A 181 -13.24 -6.23 3.62
CA GLU A 181 -14.52 -6.93 3.77
C GLU A 181 -14.60 -8.20 2.91
N VAL A 182 -14.07 -8.15 1.69
CA VAL A 182 -14.01 -9.32 0.80
C VAL A 182 -13.14 -10.43 1.40
N VAL A 183 -12.00 -10.07 1.98
CA VAL A 183 -11.04 -11.03 2.55
C VAL A 183 -11.55 -11.64 3.86
N THR A 184 -12.17 -10.84 4.72
CA THR A 184 -12.64 -11.29 6.04
C THR A 184 -14.06 -11.86 6.02
N GLY A 185 -14.88 -11.46 5.04
CA GLY A 185 -16.32 -11.73 5.05
C GLY A 185 -17.12 -10.83 6.00
N GLU A 186 -16.50 -9.80 6.57
CA GLU A 186 -17.09 -8.94 7.59
C GLU A 186 -17.21 -7.48 7.12
N LYS A 187 -18.23 -6.77 7.60
CA LYS A 187 -18.39 -5.33 7.28
C LYS A 187 -17.59 -4.45 8.22
N GLU A 188 -17.33 -3.20 7.84
CA GLU A 188 -16.74 -2.15 8.71
C GLU A 188 -15.36 -2.52 9.30
N VAL A 189 -14.63 -3.42 8.64
CA VAL A 189 -13.33 -3.94 9.10
C VAL A 189 -12.30 -2.83 9.21
N HIS A 190 -12.25 -1.94 8.22
CA HIS A 190 -11.30 -0.82 8.18
C HIS A 190 -11.47 0.11 9.40
N GLU A 191 -12.71 0.46 9.76
CA GLU A 191 -12.98 1.28 10.93
C GLU A 191 -12.61 0.58 12.24
N ARG A 192 -12.85 -0.73 12.36
CA ARG A 192 -12.42 -1.50 13.55
C ARG A 192 -10.90 -1.54 13.69
N ILE A 193 -10.17 -1.70 12.58
CA ILE A 193 -8.71 -1.61 12.58
C ILE A 193 -8.27 -0.22 13.07
N ARG A 194 -8.83 0.85 12.48
CA ARG A 194 -8.49 2.24 12.84
C ARG A 194 -8.75 2.52 14.31
N HIS A 195 -9.91 2.12 14.82
CA HIS A 195 -10.25 2.27 16.24
C HIS A 195 -9.32 1.48 17.15
N SER A 196 -8.99 0.24 16.77
CA SER A 196 -8.05 -0.59 17.54
C SER A 196 -6.65 0.02 17.61
N ILE A 197 -6.17 0.58 16.49
CA ILE A 197 -4.89 1.28 16.44
C ILE A 197 -4.91 2.49 17.36
N ASP A 198 -5.97 3.31 17.34
CA ASP A 198 -6.09 4.50 18.20
C ASP A 198 -6.03 4.13 19.69
N LEU A 199 -6.81 3.12 20.11
CA LEU A 199 -6.76 2.61 21.49
C LEU A 199 -5.37 2.12 21.90
N LEU A 200 -4.71 1.37 21.01
CA LEU A 200 -3.37 0.84 21.26
C LEU A 200 -2.34 1.97 21.40
N LEU A 201 -2.38 2.97 20.54
CA LEU A 201 -1.45 4.09 20.59
C LEU A 201 -1.65 4.95 21.84
N GLN A 202 -2.90 5.18 22.27
CA GLN A 202 -3.21 5.89 23.53
C GLN A 202 -2.73 5.14 24.78
N SER A 203 -2.53 3.83 24.71
CA SER A 203 -2.01 3.03 25.82
C SER A 203 -0.48 3.02 25.91
N ILE A 204 0.21 3.44 24.85
CA ILE A 204 1.66 3.37 24.70
C ILE A 204 2.32 4.76 24.83
N PHE A 205 1.62 5.83 24.41
CA PHE A 205 2.08 7.22 24.44
C PHE A 205 1.22 8.07 25.37
#